data_AF-A0A2S9X9P2-F1
#
_entry.id   AF-A0A2S9X9P2-F1
#
_cell.length_a   1.000
_cell.length_b   1.000
_cell.length_c   1.000
_cell.angle_alpha   90.00
_cell.angle_beta   90.00
_cell.angle_gamma   90.00
#
_symmetry.space_group_name_H-M   'P 1'
#
loop_
_entity.id
_entity.type
_entity.pdbx_description
1 polymer ?
#
loop_
_entity_poly.entity_id
_entity_poly.type
_entity_poly.pdbx_seq_one_letter_code
_entity_poly.pdbx_strand_id
1 'polypeptide(L)'
;MLLSKYARQVWPSARYPDDSRYQRIVAHLTQAFRLQPVANAQPGVVHVGWRTRNDEADQRKWPAIPHQAAQFYLSRTPGYVAGHGLLTLVPVNTACVLHAIRSLLIDRWARLWQPHQSESAARAH
;
A
#
# COMPACT_ATOMS: atom_id res chain seq x y z
N MET A 1 0.94 -5.82 -0.63
CA MET A 1 0.96 -4.43 -0.11
C MET A 1 0.08 -4.35 1.13
N LEU A 2 0.47 -3.63 2.19
CA LEU A 2 -0.27 -3.66 3.47
C LEU A 2 -1.70 -3.12 3.33
N LEU A 3 -1.88 -2.08 2.53
CA LEU A 3 -3.18 -1.44 2.32
C LEU A 3 -4.19 -2.40 1.68
N SER A 4 -3.79 -3.19 0.68
CA SER A 4 -4.67 -4.20 0.04
C SER A 4 -5.03 -5.37 0.96
N LYS A 5 -4.29 -5.59 2.05
CA LYS A 5 -4.62 -6.62 3.06
C LYS A 5 -5.80 -6.17 3.94
N TYR A 6 -5.89 -4.88 4.24
CA TYR A 6 -6.87 -4.33 5.20
C TYR A 6 -8.04 -3.60 4.53
N ALA A 7 -7.82 -3.02 3.35
CA ALA A 7 -8.85 -2.37 2.56
C ALA A 7 -9.39 -3.32 1.50
N ARG A 8 -10.68 -3.66 1.61
CA ARG A 8 -11.38 -4.53 0.65
C ARG A 8 -11.57 -3.88 -0.72
N GLN A 9 -11.47 -2.55 -0.76
CA GLN A 9 -11.64 -1.73 -1.95
C GLN A 9 -10.62 -0.59 -1.89
N VAL A 10 -9.83 -0.46 -2.96
CA VAL A 10 -8.81 0.57 -3.11
C VAL A 10 -8.91 1.09 -4.53
N TRP A 11 -8.97 2.42 -4.67
CA TRP A 11 -8.85 3.09 -5.94
C TRP A 11 -7.52 3.85 -6.03
N PRO A 12 -6.83 3.83 -7.16
CA PRO A 12 -7.09 2.94 -8.27
C PRO A 12 -6.43 1.58 -8.02
N SER A 13 -6.98 0.53 -8.64
CA SER A 13 -6.40 -0.81 -8.61
C SER A 13 -6.78 -1.58 -9.86
N ALA A 14 -6.14 -2.74 -10.08
CA ALA A 14 -6.48 -3.63 -11.20
C ALA A 14 -7.98 -4.01 -11.24
N ARG A 15 -8.65 -4.03 -10.08
CA ARG A 15 -10.09 -4.34 -9.96
C ARG A 15 -10.99 -3.11 -10.03
N TYR A 16 -10.48 -1.94 -9.65
CA TYR A 16 -11.24 -0.69 -9.60
C TYR A 16 -10.42 0.42 -10.30
N PRO A 17 -10.63 0.62 -11.61
CA PRO A 17 -9.85 1.56 -12.40
C PRO A 17 -10.13 3.03 -12.03
N ASP A 18 -9.36 3.95 -12.64
CA ASP A 18 -9.51 5.41 -12.52
C ASP A 18 -10.84 5.91 -13.12
N ASP A 19 -11.95 5.69 -12.43
CA ASP A 19 -13.26 6.20 -12.83
C ASP A 19 -13.38 7.74 -12.64
N SER A 20 -14.41 8.33 -13.23
CA SER A 20 -14.66 9.78 -13.17
C SER A 20 -14.92 10.30 -11.75
N ARG A 21 -15.24 9.43 -10.80
CA ARG A 21 -15.43 9.79 -9.39
C ARG A 21 -14.08 9.92 -8.69
N TYR A 22 -13.23 8.91 -8.86
CA TYR A 22 -11.85 8.93 -8.37
C TYR A 22 -11.11 10.16 -8.90
N GLN A 23 -11.17 10.43 -10.22
CA GLN A 23 -10.47 11.56 -10.83
C GLN A 23 -10.91 12.91 -10.23
N ARG A 24 -12.22 13.10 -9.98
CA ARG A 24 -12.73 14.33 -9.35
C ARG A 24 -12.24 14.50 -7.91
N ILE A 25 -12.25 13.43 -7.12
CA ILE A 25 -11.77 13.47 -5.73
C ILE A 25 -10.28 13.77 -5.70
N VAL A 26 -9.50 13.10 -6.56
CA VAL A 26 -8.06 13.34 -6.70
C VAL A 26 -7.79 14.79 -7.10
N ALA A 27 -8.47 15.32 -8.10
CA ALA A 27 -8.29 16.72 -8.52
C ALA A 27 -8.58 17.71 -7.38
N HIS A 28 -9.60 17.43 -6.57
CA HIS A 28 -9.89 18.24 -5.40
C HIS A 28 -8.77 18.11 -4.34
N LEU A 29 -8.31 16.89 -4.05
CA LEU A 29 -7.23 16.67 -3.09
C LEU A 29 -5.91 17.32 -3.53
N THR A 30 -5.55 17.21 -4.81
CA THR A 30 -4.33 17.84 -5.31
C THR A 30 -4.39 19.35 -5.18
N GLN A 31 -5.53 19.97 -5.46
CA GLN A 31 -5.73 21.40 -5.24
C GLN A 31 -5.69 21.77 -3.75
N ALA A 32 -6.43 21.05 -2.91
CA ALA A 32 -6.56 21.34 -1.47
C ALA A 32 -5.22 21.23 -0.73
N PHE A 33 -4.42 20.22 -1.06
CA PHE A 33 -3.12 19.96 -0.45
C PHE A 33 -1.94 20.55 -1.25
N ARG A 34 -2.21 21.30 -2.33
CA ARG A 34 -1.21 21.89 -3.23
C ARG A 34 -0.20 20.86 -3.76
N LEU A 35 -0.65 19.65 -4.03
CA LEU A 35 0.16 18.58 -4.59
C LEU A 35 0.38 18.84 -6.08
N GLN A 36 1.62 18.75 -6.53
CA GLN A 36 1.98 18.95 -7.93
C GLN A 36 1.87 17.62 -8.69
N PRO A 37 0.99 17.51 -9.70
CA PRO A 37 0.95 16.35 -10.57
C PRO A 37 2.27 16.22 -11.35
N VAL A 38 2.74 14.99 -11.52
CA VAL A 38 3.94 14.69 -12.33
C VAL A 38 3.65 14.92 -13.82
N ALA A 39 2.43 14.62 -14.26
CA ALA A 39 1.99 14.86 -15.63
C ALA A 39 0.48 15.16 -15.67
N ASN A 40 0.08 16.08 -16.54
CA ASN A 40 -1.34 16.45 -16.72
C ASN A 40 -2.21 15.27 -17.18
N ALA A 41 -1.63 14.31 -17.91
CA ALA A 41 -2.31 13.09 -18.34
C ALA A 41 -2.50 12.05 -17.20
N GLN A 42 -1.87 12.25 -16.04
CA GLN A 42 -1.90 11.33 -14.90
C GLN A 42 -2.08 12.10 -13.58
N PRO A 43 -3.24 12.76 -13.37
CA PRO A 43 -3.45 13.67 -12.23
C PRO A 43 -3.35 12.98 -10.86
N GLY A 44 -3.47 11.65 -10.80
CA GLY A 44 -3.28 10.87 -9.57
C GLY A 44 -1.83 10.63 -9.16
N VAL A 45 -0.86 10.83 -10.07
CA VAL A 45 0.56 10.69 -9.76
C VAL A 45 1.13 12.07 -9.45
N VAL A 46 1.60 12.25 -8.22
CA VAL A 46 2.04 13.55 -7.69
C VAL A 46 3.44 13.47 -7.11
N HIS A 47 4.12 14.61 -7.05
CA HIS A 47 5.34 14.76 -6.27
C HIS A 47 4.98 14.76 -4.79
N VAL A 48 5.44 13.74 -4.06
CA VAL A 48 5.10 13.55 -2.64
C VAL A 48 6.20 14.01 -1.69
N GLY A 49 7.35 14.47 -2.22
CA GLY A 49 8.43 15.07 -1.43
C GLY A 49 9.31 14.09 -0.64
N TRP A 50 8.84 12.87 -0.38
CA TRP A 50 9.64 11.78 0.18
C TRP A 50 10.15 10.85 -0.92
N ARG A 51 11.47 10.64 -0.95
CA ARG A 51 12.14 9.66 -1.81
C ARG A 51 12.28 8.35 -1.03
N THR A 52 11.70 7.27 -1.55
CA THR A 52 11.90 5.94 -0.99
C THR A 52 13.37 5.55 -1.14
N ARG A 53 14.07 5.30 -0.02
CA ARG A 53 15.39 4.69 -0.06
C ARG A 53 15.24 3.27 -0.57
N ASN A 54 15.70 3.03 -1.79
CA ASN A 54 15.53 1.77 -2.49
C ASN A 54 16.84 1.43 -3.21
N ASP A 55 17.54 0.41 -2.72
CA ASP A 55 18.81 -0.01 -3.29
C ASP A 55 18.58 -0.82 -4.58
N GLU A 56 19.58 -0.92 -5.44
CA GLU A 56 19.46 -1.61 -6.73
C GLU A 56 19.01 -3.07 -6.61
N ALA A 57 19.39 -3.73 -5.51
CA ALA A 57 18.97 -5.09 -5.21
C ALA A 57 17.45 -5.21 -5.04
N ASP A 58 16.83 -4.21 -4.42
CA ASP A 58 15.38 -4.19 -4.20
C ASP A 58 14.64 -3.77 -5.46
N GLN A 59 15.20 -2.84 -6.25
CA GLN A 59 14.68 -2.49 -7.57
C GLN A 59 14.55 -3.70 -8.50
N ARG A 60 15.49 -4.66 -8.43
CA ARG A 60 15.44 -5.91 -9.22
C ARG A 60 14.44 -6.93 -8.67
N LYS A 61 14.19 -6.92 -7.35
CA LYS A 61 13.24 -7.84 -6.71
C LYS A 61 11.79 -7.47 -6.97
N TRP A 62 11.45 -6.18 -6.92
CA TRP A 62 10.07 -5.71 -6.98
C TRP A 62 9.29 -6.20 -8.22
N PRO A 63 9.84 -6.16 -9.45
CA PRO A 63 9.17 -6.68 -10.63
C PRO A 63 8.94 -8.20 -10.59
N ALA A 64 9.81 -8.94 -9.90
CA ALA A 64 9.73 -10.41 -9.81
C ALA A 64 8.68 -10.89 -8.80
N ILE A 65 8.12 -10.01 -7.97
CA ILE A 65 7.10 -10.39 -6.99
C ILE A 65 5.74 -10.52 -7.70
N PRO A 66 5.09 -11.71 -7.67
CA PRO A 66 3.82 -11.97 -8.36
C PRO A 66 2.60 -11.41 -7.61
N HIS A 67 2.74 -10.25 -6.96
CA HIS A 67 1.67 -9.62 -6.21
C HIS A 67 0.99 -8.57 -7.09
N GLN A 68 -0.21 -8.86 -7.58
CA GLN A 68 -0.96 -8.02 -8.53
C GLN A 68 -1.06 -6.54 -8.11
N ALA A 69 -1.34 -6.26 -6.84
CA ALA A 69 -1.38 -4.88 -6.36
C ALA A 69 -0.01 -4.18 -6.49
N ALA A 70 1.09 -4.85 -6.13
CA ALA A 70 2.43 -4.26 -6.24
C ALA A 70 2.77 -3.96 -7.71
N GLN A 71 2.47 -4.89 -8.61
CA GLN A 71 2.66 -4.70 -10.06
C GLN A 71 1.85 -3.52 -10.61
N PHE A 72 0.60 -3.36 -10.15
CA PHE A 72 -0.23 -2.22 -10.51
C PHE A 72 0.38 -0.87 -10.08
N TYR A 73 0.89 -0.78 -8.84
CA TYR A 73 1.53 0.45 -8.37
C TYR A 73 2.82 0.76 -9.13
N LEU A 74 3.64 -0.25 -9.40
CA LEU A 74 4.90 -0.09 -10.14
C LEU A 74 4.65 0.34 -11.58
N SER A 75 3.65 -0.22 -12.26
CA SER A 75 3.34 0.15 -13.64
C SER A 75 2.76 1.56 -13.76
N ARG A 76 1.98 2.01 -12.76
CA ARG A 76 1.40 3.36 -12.72
C ARG A 76 2.38 4.42 -12.22
N THR A 77 3.43 4.04 -11.51
CA THR A 77 4.36 4.97 -10.87
C THR A 77 5.80 4.62 -11.23
N PRO A 78 6.20 4.65 -12.51
CA PRO A 78 7.56 4.28 -12.90
C PRO A 78 8.62 5.17 -12.24
N GLY A 79 8.26 6.42 -11.92
CA GLY A 79 9.12 7.37 -11.19
C GLY A 79 9.04 7.28 -9.67
N TYR A 80 8.56 6.20 -9.05
CA TYR A 80 8.45 6.13 -7.59
C TYR A 80 9.80 6.35 -6.88
N VAL A 81 10.91 5.94 -7.51
CA VAL A 81 12.28 6.18 -7.02
C VAL A 81 12.65 7.68 -7.04
N ALA A 82 11.98 8.48 -7.87
CA ALA A 82 12.14 9.93 -7.91
C ALA A 82 11.29 10.66 -6.85
N GLY A 83 10.53 9.94 -6.02
CA GLY A 83 9.60 10.53 -5.06
C GLY A 83 8.22 10.85 -5.67
N HIS A 84 7.82 10.10 -6.70
CA HIS A 84 6.46 10.14 -7.22
C HIS A 84 5.58 9.19 -6.43
N GLY A 85 4.41 9.67 -6.03
CA GLY A 85 3.42 8.89 -5.30
C GLY A 85 2.10 8.86 -6.06
N LEU A 86 1.45 7.70 -6.03
CA LEU A 86 0.08 7.55 -6.52
C LEU A 86 -0.88 7.85 -5.37
N LEU A 87 -1.73 8.85 -5.54
CA LEU A 87 -2.84 9.12 -4.64
C LEU A 87 -3.81 7.94 -4.66
N THR A 88 -4.17 7.44 -3.49
CA THR A 88 -5.03 6.26 -3.36
C THR A 88 -6.17 6.55 -2.42
N LEU A 89 -7.36 6.15 -2.82
CA LEU A 89 -8.59 6.30 -2.05
C LEU A 89 -9.00 4.95 -1.50
N VAL A 90 -9.30 4.94 -0.20
CA VAL A 90 -9.84 3.79 0.50
C VAL A 90 -11.14 4.23 1.17
N PRO A 91 -12.24 3.49 0.99
CA PRO A 91 -13.48 3.84 1.67
C PRO A 91 -13.31 3.52 3.16
N VAL A 92 -13.37 4.53 4.00
CA VAL A 92 -13.46 4.35 5.45
C VAL A 92 -14.92 4.13 5.79
N ASN A 93 -15.38 2.87 5.71
CA ASN A 93 -16.69 2.48 6.20
C ASN A 93 -16.58 1.68 7.50
N THR A 94 -17.66 1.60 8.27
CA THR A 94 -17.72 0.86 9.54
C THR A 94 -17.32 -0.60 9.38
N ALA A 95 -17.58 -1.22 8.22
CA ALA A 95 -17.16 -2.58 7.90
C ALA A 95 -15.63 -2.73 7.77
N CYS A 96 -14.94 -1.77 7.17
CA CYS A 96 -13.47 -1.73 7.09
C CYS A 96 -12.85 -1.52 8.47
N VAL A 97 -13.43 -0.64 9.29
CA VAL A 97 -12.99 -0.43 10.68
C VAL A 97 -13.19 -1.71 11.49
N LEU A 98 -14.36 -2.33 11.42
CA LEU A 98 -14.65 -3.58 12.14
C LEU A 98 -13.76 -4.74 11.66
N HIS A 99 -13.48 -4.83 10.36
CA HIS A 99 -12.56 -5.83 9.81
C HIS A 99 -11.12 -5.60 10.28
N ALA A 100 -10.65 -4.35 10.30
CA ALA A 100 -9.33 -4.00 10.82
C ALA A 100 -9.21 -4.36 12.31
N ILE A 101 -10.21 -4.00 13.13
CA ILE A 101 -10.29 -4.37 14.54
C ILE A 101 -10.27 -5.90 14.70
N ARG A 102 -11.07 -6.63 13.93
CA ARG A 102 -11.09 -8.10 13.95
C ARG A 102 -9.73 -8.69 13.62
N SER A 103 -9.04 -8.18 12.60
CA SER A 103 -7.71 -8.68 12.22
C SER A 103 -6.65 -8.41 13.30
N LEU A 104 -6.68 -7.24 13.93
CA LEU A 104 -5.78 -6.91 15.04
C LEU A 104 -6.03 -7.77 16.27
N LEU A 105 -7.29 -8.05 16.57
CA LEU A 105 -7.66 -8.98 17.63
C LEU A 105 -7.11 -10.37 17.29
N ILE A 106 -7.43 -10.95 16.13
CA ILE A 106 -6.95 -12.28 15.73
C ILE A 106 -5.42 -12.38 15.82
N ASP A 107 -4.68 -11.39 15.32
CA ASP A 107 -3.21 -11.37 15.40
C ASP A 107 -2.71 -11.23 16.84
N ARG A 108 -3.45 -10.55 17.73
CA ARG A 108 -3.15 -10.50 19.17
C ARG A 108 -3.43 -11.82 19.86
N TRP A 109 -4.53 -12.49 19.53
CA TRP A 109 -4.88 -13.83 20.04
C TRP A 109 -3.87 -14.88 19.56
N ALA A 110 -3.46 -14.84 18.30
CA ALA A 110 -2.44 -15.72 17.74
C ALA A 110 -1.09 -15.57 18.44
N ARG A 111 -0.71 -14.34 18.82
CA ARG A 111 0.52 -14.08 19.61
C ARG A 111 0.41 -14.57 21.05
N LEU A 112 -0.77 -14.49 21.66
CA LEU A 112 -1.02 -15.07 22.99
C LEU A 112 -1.05 -16.61 22.96
N TRP A 113 -1.29 -17.20 21.78
CA TRP A 113 -1.29 -18.65 21.56
C TRP A 113 0.01 -19.20 21.01
N GLN A 114 1.05 -18.39 20.80
CA GLN A 114 2.39 -18.92 20.57
C GLN A 114 2.92 -19.44 21.92
N PRO A 115 2.98 -20.76 22.13
CA PRO A 115 3.70 -21.26 23.29
C PRO A 115 5.17 -20.91 23.08
N HIS A 116 5.77 -20.40 24.14
CA HIS A 116 7.19 -20.15 24.25
C HIS A 116 7.93 -21.48 23.94
N GLN A 117 8.42 -21.66 22.70
CA GLN A 117 9.50 -22.62 22.46
C GLN A 117 10.80 -21.97 22.93
N SER A 118 11.01 -22.01 24.24
CA SER A 118 12.35 -21.95 24.81
C SER A 118 12.57 -23.24 25.60
N GLU A 119 13.85 -23.66 25.62
CA GLU A 119 14.38 -24.83 26.32
C GLU A 119 14.22 -26.20 25.63
N SER A 120 15.04 -26.45 24.59
CA SER A 120 15.74 -27.75 24.48
C SER A 120 16.93 -27.68 23.50
N ALA A 121 17.90 -26.80 23.76
CA ALA A 121 19.22 -26.85 23.10
C ALA A 121 20.37 -26.52 24.06
N ALA A 122 20.16 -26.79 25.36
CA ALA A 122 21.20 -26.72 26.39
C ALA A 122 21.18 -28.01 27.21
N ARG A 123 21.33 -29.16 26.54
CA ARG A 123 21.65 -30.48 27.14
C ARG A 123 22.03 -31.48 26.03
N ALA A 124 23.28 -31.37 25.60
CA ALA A 124 24.14 -32.37 24.96
C ALA A 124 25.47 -31.62 24.80
N HIS A 125 26.45 -31.67 25.71
CA HIS A 125 27.19 -32.84 26.17
C HIS A 125 27.50 -33.82 25.05
#